data_AF-A0A1I4UQ11-F1
#
_entry.id   AF-A0A1I4UQ11-F1
#
_cell.length_a   1.000
_cell.length_b   1.000
_cell.length_c   1.000
_cell.angle_alpha   90.00
_cell.angle_beta   90.00
_cell.angle_gamma   90.00
#
_symmetry.space_group_name_H-M   'P 1'
#
loop_
_entity.id
_entity.type
_entity.pdbx_description
1 polymer ?
#
loop_
_entity_poly.entity_id
_entity_poly.type
_entity_poly.pdbx_seq_one_letter_code
_entity_poly.pdbx_strand_id
1 'polypeptide(L)' 'MNETWLERLEMLLAGYSHLGIGSDVASLNSSELWALYLYLSRLADE' A
#
# COMPACT_ATOMS: atom_id res chain seq x y z
N MET A 1 -7.71 -10.99 15.15
CA MET A 1 -8.15 -10.67 13.77
C MET A 1 -6.89 -10.69 12.93
N ASN A 2 -6.79 -11.59 11.96
CA ASN A 2 -5.64 -11.60 11.03
C ASN A 2 -5.94 -10.53 9.98
N GLU A 3 -5.54 -9.29 10.23
CA GLU A 3 -5.46 -8.31 9.16
C GLU A 3 -4.48 -8.82 8.12
N THR A 4 -4.96 -8.96 6.89
CA THR A 4 -4.13 -9.33 5.76
C THR A 4 -3.24 -8.14 5.38
N TRP A 5 -2.09 -8.43 4.76
CA TRP A 5 -1.20 -7.36 4.27
C TRP A 5 -1.88 -6.47 3.23
N LEU A 6 -2.90 -6.97 2.52
CA LEU A 6 -3.72 -6.21 1.57
C LEU A 6 -4.62 -5.18 2.26
N GLU A 7 -5.31 -5.56 3.34
CA GLU A 7 -6.10 -4.61 4.13
C GLU A 7 -5.20 -3.51 4.72
N ARG A 8 -4.01 -3.88 5.22
CA ARG A 8 -3.03 -2.90 5.69
C ARG A 8 -2.51 -2.02 4.55
N LEU A 9 -2.31 -2.56 3.35
CA LEU A 9 -1.94 -1.78 2.16
C LEU A 9 -3.03 -0.76 1.80
N GLU A 10 -4.31 -1.11 1.85
CA GLU A 10 -5.42 -0.17 1.61
C GLU A 10 -5.41 0.99 2.60
N MET A 11 -5.18 0.70 3.89
CA MET A 11 -5.06 1.75 4.91
C MET A 11 -3.87 2.68 4.66
N LEU A 12 -2.72 2.11 4.30
CA LEU A 12 -1.52 2.89 3.94
C LEU A 12 -1.78 3.76 2.71
N LEU A 13 -2.39 3.22 1.66
CA LEU A 13 -2.74 3.97 0.45
C LEU A 13 -3.68 5.13 0.75
N ALA A 14 -4.65 4.94 1.64
CA ALA A 14 -5.53 6.02 2.08
C ALA A 14 -4.75 7.12 2.83
N GLY A 15 -3.83 6.74 3.73
CA GLY A 15 -2.96 7.67 4.47
C GLY A 15 -1.99 8.45 3.58
N TYR A 16 -1.49 7.80 2.53
CA TYR A 16 -0.58 8.38 1.54
C TYR A 16 -1.28 8.86 0.25
N SER A 17 -2.59 9.06 0.28
CA SER A 17 -3.38 9.49 -0.89
C SER A 17 -2.88 10.79 -1.54
N HIS A 18 -2.26 11.67 -0.75
CA HIS A 18 -1.61 12.91 -1.22
C HIS A 18 -0.43 12.67 -2.18
N LEU A 19 0.14 11.47 -2.23
CA LEU A 19 1.19 11.08 -3.18
C LEU A 19 0.64 10.73 -4.57
N GLY A 20 -0.69 10.65 -4.74
CA GLY A 20 -1.33 10.38 -6.03
C GLY A 20 -1.26 8.91 -6.48
N ILE A 21 -0.77 8.00 -5.63
CA ILE A 21 -0.50 6.59 -5.98
C ILE A 21 -1.79 5.79 -6.23
N GLY A 22 -2.90 6.14 -5.59
CA GLY A 22 -4.11 5.33 -5.55
C GLY A 22 -4.77 5.02 -6.90
N SER A 23 -4.57 5.86 -7.93
CA SER A 23 -5.20 5.68 -9.24
C SER A 23 -4.60 4.53 -10.05
N ASP A 24 -3.33 4.18 -9.82
CA ASP A 24 -2.60 3.19 -10.62
C ASP A 24 -2.54 1.81 -9.95
N VAL A 25 -2.95 1.70 -8.68
CA VAL A 25 -2.85 0.48 -7.87
C VAL A 25 -3.62 -0.70 -8.48
N ALA A 26 -4.77 -0.45 -9.10
CA ALA A 26 -5.59 -1.49 -9.71
C ALA A 26 -4.92 -2.16 -10.94
N SER A 27 -3.89 -1.54 -11.51
CA SER A 27 -3.12 -2.08 -12.63
C SER A 27 -1.92 -2.92 -12.20
N LEU A 28 -1.56 -2.89 -10.91
CA LEU A 28 -0.39 -3.57 -10.37
C LEU A 28 -0.63 -5.07 -10.20
N ASN A 29 0.39 -5.85 -10.51
CA ASN A 29 0.42 -7.28 -10.20
C ASN A 29 0.74 -7.53 -8.71
N SER A 30 0.60 -8.78 -8.26
CA SER A 30 0.81 -9.14 -6.86
C SER A 30 2.21 -8.83 -6.32
N SER A 31 3.26 -8.94 -7.15
CA SER A 31 4.63 -8.59 -6.75
C SER A 31 4.82 -7.08 -6.63
N GLU A 32 4.21 -6.30 -7.50
CA GLU A 32 4.22 -4.84 -7.44
C GLU A 32 3.44 -4.33 -6.22
N LEU A 33 2.27 -4.91 -5.93
CA LEU A 33 1.50 -4.61 -4.71
C LEU A 33 2.30 -4.94 -3.45
N TRP A 34 3.03 -6.05 -3.45
CA TRP A 34 3.89 -6.42 -2.32
C TRP A 34 5.06 -5.44 -2.12
N ALA A 35 5.72 -5.03 -3.21
CA ALA A 35 6.78 -4.02 -3.15
C ALA A 35 6.25 -2.66 -2.65
N LEU A 36 5.06 -2.25 -3.11
CA LEU A 36 4.40 -1.03 -2.66
C LEU A 36 4.03 -1.10 -1.17
N TYR A 37 3.50 -2.23 -0.72
CA TYR A 37 3.23 -2.49 0.70
C TYR A 37 4.48 -2.33 1.56
N LEU A 38 5.61 -2.93 1.16
CA LEU A 38 6.87 -2.81 1.89
C LEU A 38 7.38 -1.37 1.93
N TYR A 39 7.28 -0.65 0.81
CA TYR A 39 7.69 0.75 0.71
C TYR A 39 6.88 1.64 1.64
N LEU A 40 5.55 1.59 1.54
CA LEU A 40 4.65 2.42 2.36
C LEU A 40 4.70 2.03 3.84
N SER A 41 4.87 0.73 4.15
CA SER A 41 5.05 0.29 5.54
C SER A 41 6.31 0.89 6.14
N ARG A 42 7.42 0.91 5.40
CA ARG A 42 8.68 1.52 5.88
C ARG A 42 8.56 3.03 6.03
N LEU A 43 7.82 3.69 5.13
CA LEU A 43 7.57 5.12 5.21
C LEU A 43 6.68 5.50 6.42
N ALA A 44 5.82 4.58 6.88
CA ALA A 44 4.96 4.80 8.05
C ALA A 44 5.68 4.59 9.39
N ASP A 45 6.82 3.89 9.38
CA ASP A 45 7.67 3.66 10.56
C ASP A 45 8.74 4.77 10.75
N GLU A 46 8.84 5.74 9.83
CA GLU A 46 9.68 6.97 9.94
C GLU A 46 8.94 8.12 10.63
#